data_AF-A0A526RU39-F1
#
_entry.id   AF-A0A526RU39-F1
#
_cell.length_a   1.000
_cell.length_b   1.000
_cell.length_c   1.000
_cell.angle_alpha   90.00
_cell.angle_beta   90.00
_cell.angle_gamma   90.00
#
_symmetry.space_group_name_H-M   'P 1'
#
loop_
_entity.id
_entity.type
_entity.pdbx_description
1 polymer ?
#
loop_
_entity_poly.entity_id
_entity_poly.type
_entity_poly.pdbx_seq_one_letter_code
_entity_poly.pdbx_strand_id
1 'polypeptide(L)' 'VSKDVAPYTIVGGVPAKPIRERFDRRTAERYQALAWWDWDHARLRASLDDFRALSAEAFLEKYS' A
#
# COMPACT_ATOMS: atom_id res chain seq x y z
N VAL A 1 10.72 -16.92 1.70
CA VAL A 1 9.34 -16.84 2.26
C VAL A 1 8.70 -18.19 2.04
N SER A 2 8.32 -18.92 3.10
CA SER A 2 7.76 -20.28 2.99
C SER A 2 6.28 -20.37 3.41
N LYS A 3 5.65 -19.24 3.73
CA LYS A 3 4.24 -19.11 4.14
C LYS A 3 3.64 -17.85 3.52
N ASP A 4 2.32 -17.83 3.39
CA ASP A 4 1.58 -16.66 2.91
C ASP A 4 1.87 -15.42 3.77
N VAL A 5 1.94 -14.27 3.11
CA VAL A 5 2.18 -12.97 3.75
C VAL A 5 0.96 -12.10 3.51
N ALA A 6 0.34 -11.63 4.60
CA ALA A 6 -0.82 -10.76 4.49
C ALA A 6 -0.46 -9.43 3.79
N PRO A 7 -1.39 -8.82 3.03
CA PRO A 7 -1.19 -7.52 2.40
C PRO A 7 -0.67 -6.49 3.41
N TYR A 8 0.27 -5.65 2.95
CA TYR A 8 0.90 -4.60 3.77
C TYR A 8 1.61 -5.10 5.05
N THR A 9 2.00 -6.38 5.14
CA THR A 9 2.82 -6.90 6.25
C THR A 9 4.30 -6.91 5.89
N ILE A 10 5.13 -6.37 6.78
CA ILE A 10 6.59 -6.45 6.67
C ILE A 10 7.04 -7.74 7.35
N VAL A 11 7.71 -8.62 6.59
CA VAL A 11 8.28 -9.88 7.08
C VAL A 11 9.80 -9.91 6.89
N GLY A 12 10.52 -10.68 7.71
CA GLY A 12 11.96 -10.87 7.55
C GLY A 12 12.53 -12.07 8.31
N GLY A 13 13.78 -12.43 8.02
CA GLY A 13 14.49 -13.57 8.61
C GLY A 13 14.39 -14.87 7.81
N VAL A 14 15.13 -15.90 8.25
CA VAL A 14 15.14 -17.25 7.68
C VAL A 14 14.88 -18.27 8.81
N PRO A 15 13.67 -18.84 8.92
CA PRO A 15 12.47 -18.57 8.11
C PRO A 15 11.86 -17.20 8.41
N ALA A 16 11.10 -16.67 7.43
CA ALA A 16 10.50 -15.34 7.53
C ALA A 16 9.41 -15.28 8.61
N LYS A 17 9.46 -14.25 9.45
CA LYS A 17 8.46 -13.95 10.49
C LYS A 17 7.88 -12.53 10.29
N PRO A 18 6.61 -12.29 10.65
CA PRO A 18 6.04 -10.94 10.69
C PRO A 18 6.85 -10.04 11.63
N ILE A 19 7.21 -8.85 11.15
CA ILE A 19 7.91 -7.82 11.92
C ILE A 19 6.90 -6.76 12.38
N ARG A 20 6.15 -6.18 11.42
CA ARG A 20 5.13 -5.16 11.67
C ARG A 20 4.24 -4.93 10.45
N GLU A 21 3.13 -4.25 10.62
CA GLU A 21 2.32 -3.74 9.51
C GLU A 21 2.97 -2.48 8.91
N ARG A 22 2.82 -2.29 7.60
CA ARG A 22 3.33 -1.13 6.86
C ARG A 22 2.47 0.11 7.11
N PHE A 23 1.17 -0.09 7.25
CA PHE A 23 0.16 0.91 7.60
C PHE A 23 -0.76 0.33 8.67
N ASP A 24 -1.57 1.17 9.32
CA ASP A 24 -2.67 0.65 10.12
C ASP A 24 -3.67 -0.12 9.23
N ARG A 25 -4.41 -1.04 9.84
CA ARG A 25 -5.33 -1.93 9.13
C ARG A 25 -6.35 -1.18 8.26
N ARG A 26 -6.89 -0.06 8.72
CA ARG A 26 -7.90 0.72 7.98
C ARG A 26 -7.28 1.34 6.72
N THR A 27 -6.09 1.91 6.85
CA THR A 27 -5.33 2.48 5.72
C THR A 27 -4.95 1.39 4.70
N ALA A 28 -4.51 0.21 5.17
CA ALA A 28 -4.21 -0.93 4.30
C ALA A 28 -5.44 -1.42 3.52
N GLU A 29 -6.59 -1.58 4.18
CA GLU A 29 -7.85 -1.99 3.56
C GLU A 29 -8.32 -0.97 2.50
N ARG A 30 -8.22 0.33 2.78
CA ARG A 30 -8.54 1.39 1.82
C ARG A 30 -7.63 1.38 0.61
N TYR A 31 -6.33 1.18 0.79
CA TYR A 31 -5.41 1.05 -0.35
C TYR A 31 -5.67 -0.20 -1.19
N GLN A 32 -6.03 -1.31 -0.53
CA GLN A 32 -6.41 -2.53 -1.22
C GLN A 32 -7.67 -2.32 -2.08
N ALA A 33 -8.65 -1.57 -1.57
CA ALA A 33 -9.85 -1.20 -2.30
C ALA A 33 -9.58 -0.18 -3.42
N LEU A 34 -8.67 0.78 -3.20
CA LEU A 34 -8.27 1.77 -4.20
C LEU A 34 -7.63 1.11 -5.43
N ALA A 35 -6.89 0.03 -5.20
CA ALA A 35 -6.23 -0.77 -6.22
C ALA A 35 -5.50 0.10 -7.27
N TRP A 36 -4.70 1.06 -6.80
CA TRP A 36 -4.06 2.06 -7.67
C TRP A 36 -3.16 1.44 -8.75
N TRP A 37 -2.71 0.20 -8.55
CA TRP A 37 -1.95 -0.58 -9.53
C TRP A 37 -2.79 -1.00 -10.75
N ASP A 38 -4.13 -1.01 -10.64
CA ASP A 38 -5.05 -1.30 -11.74
C ASP A 38 -5.45 -0.04 -12.52
N TRP A 39 -4.93 1.14 -12.15
CA TRP A 39 -5.19 2.37 -12.87
C TRP A 39 -4.51 2.37 -14.25
N ASP A 40 -5.12 3.05 -15.21
CA ASP A 40 -4.47 3.29 -16.50
C ASP A 40 -3.20 4.14 -16.32
N HIS A 41 -2.28 4.02 -17.28
CA HIS A 41 -1.00 4.70 -17.22
C HIS A 41 -1.09 6.23 -17.18
N ALA A 42 -2.11 6.83 -17.78
CA ALA A 42 -2.25 8.29 -17.80
C ALA A 42 -2.66 8.80 -16.41
N ARG A 43 -3.65 8.14 -15.78
CA ARG A 43 -4.07 8.41 -14.40
C ARG A 43 -2.92 8.19 -13.42
N LEU A 44 -2.22 7.06 -13.55
CA LEU A 44 -1.07 6.76 -12.69
C LEU A 44 0.03 7.82 -12.83
N ARG A 45 0.34 8.25 -14.06
CA ARG A 45 1.35 9.29 -14.33
C ARG A 45 0.98 10.61 -13.67
N ALA A 46 -0.30 11.01 -13.75
CA ALA A 46 -0.79 12.24 -13.17
C ALA A 46 -0.75 12.24 -11.63
N SER A 47 -0.87 11.09 -10.98
CA SER A 47 -0.85 10.98 -9.51
C SER A 47 0.56 10.79 -8.91
N LEU A 48 1.63 10.73 -9.73
CA LEU A 48 2.99 10.44 -9.24
C LEU A 48 3.53 11.50 -8.27
N ASP A 49 3.19 12.76 -8.49
CA ASP A 49 3.63 13.84 -7.60
C ASP A 49 2.95 13.71 -6.24
N ASP A 50 1.67 13.33 -6.22
CA ASP A 50 0.93 13.08 -4.98
C ASP A 50 1.46 11.86 -4.22
N PHE A 51 1.88 10.78 -4.90
CA PHE A 51 2.52 9.63 -4.24
C PHE A 51 3.78 10.01 -3.47
N ARG A 52 4.48 11.06 -3.92
CA ARG A 52 5.74 11.53 -3.32
C ARG A 52 5.52 12.62 -2.27
N ALA A 53 4.47 13.41 -2.43
CA ALA A 53 4.22 14.59 -1.60
C ALA A 53 3.22 14.32 -0.45
N LEU A 54 2.24 13.44 -0.65
CA LEU A 54 1.18 13.20 0.33
C LEU A 54 1.53 12.06 1.29
N SER A 55 0.98 12.14 2.51
CA SER A 55 0.94 10.99 3.41
C SER A 55 0.01 9.91 2.84
N ALA A 56 0.11 8.71 3.39
CA ALA A 56 -0.73 7.58 3.03
C ALA A 56 -2.23 7.92 3.12
N GLU A 57 -2.61 8.53 4.23
CA GLU A 57 -3.98 8.93 4.55
C GLU A 57 -4.43 10.06 3.63
N ALA A 58 -3.62 11.10 3.45
CA ALA A 58 -3.97 12.23 2.58
C ALA A 58 -4.12 11.82 1.12
N PHE A 59 -3.30 10.87 0.65
CA PHE A 59 -3.46 10.29 -0.68
C PHE A 59 -4.78 9.54 -0.80
N LEU A 60 -5.12 8.72 0.19
CA LEU A 60 -6.41 8.02 0.22
C LEU A 60 -7.59 8.99 0.25
N GLU A 61 -7.56 10.05 1.04
CA GLU A 61 -8.64 11.07 1.06
C GLU A 61 -8.85 11.73 -0.31
N LYS A 62 -7.79 11.90 -1.11
CA LYS A 62 -7.87 12.52 -2.44
C LYS A 62 -8.44 11.58 -3.50
N TYR A 63 -8.26 10.27 -3.35
CA TYR A 63 -8.46 9.30 -4.44
C TYR A 63 -9.45 8.16 -4.14
N SER A 64 -9.88 7.97 -2.88
CA SER A 64 -10.85 6.93 -2.47
C SER A 64 -12.29 7.38 -2.54
#